data_AF-A0A8J5LCN8-F1
#
_entry.id   AF-A0A8J5LCN8-F1
#
_cell.length_a   1.000
_cell.length_b   1.000
_cell.length_c   1.000
_cell.angle_alpha   90.00
_cell.angle_beta   90.00
_cell.angle_gamma   90.00
#
_symmetry.space_group_name_H-M   'P 1'
#
loop_
_entity.id
_entity.type
_entity.pdbx_description
1 polymer ?
#
loop_
_entity_poly.entity_id
_entity_poly.type
_entity_poly.pdbx_seq_one_letter_code
_entity_poly.pdbx_strand_id
1 'polypeptide(L)'
;MATYRLPDLQTDQVSSSSIYLSGDAKSPTNMLAAGWHDSKTNNWWVTYNDELPLGYFPKELVPKMNDYADFVQLGGQVVTPLNVPSPPMGSGHPSNEGPNKAAYFIDIQFVDQSNNWFYLNPKSIAPNVDIDDYYNISDNKYVNNKYVFAYGGAGGFK
;
A
#
# COMPACT_ATOMS: atom_id res chain seq x y z
N MET A 1 -1.31 -20.02 6.02
CA MET A 1 -1.03 -19.56 4.66
C MET A 1 -2.37 -19.32 4.01
N ALA A 2 -2.74 -18.05 3.81
CA ALA A 2 -3.97 -17.70 3.12
C ALA A 2 -3.59 -17.28 1.70
N THR A 3 -3.96 -18.12 0.73
CA THR A 3 -3.77 -17.82 -0.69
C THR A 3 -5.06 -17.13 -1.15
N TYR A 4 -4.96 -15.84 -1.48
CA TYR A 4 -6.11 -15.08 -1.97
C TYR A 4 -6.05 -14.95 -3.49
N ARG A 5 -7.17 -15.23 -4.15
CA ARG A 5 -7.35 -15.03 -5.58
C ARG A 5 -7.77 -13.57 -5.81
N LEU A 6 -7.14 -12.90 -6.76
CA LEU A 6 -7.56 -11.57 -7.20
C LEU A 6 -9.01 -11.62 -7.74
N PRO A 7 -9.78 -10.53 -7.62
CA PRO A 7 -11.17 -10.48 -8.06
C PRO A 7 -11.25 -10.59 -9.59
N ASP A 8 -12.36 -11.14 -10.09
CA ASP A 8 -12.61 -11.21 -11.53
C ASP A 8 -12.88 -9.79 -12.07
N LEU A 9 -12.04 -9.33 -13.02
CA LEU A 9 -12.10 -7.99 -13.63
C LEU A 9 -12.66 -8.05 -15.06
N GLN A 10 -13.36 -6.98 -15.49
CA GLN A 10 -13.69 -6.77 -16.90
C GLN A 10 -12.47 -6.27 -17.70
N THR A 11 -12.54 -6.32 -19.04
CA THR A 11 -11.40 -6.10 -19.96
C THR A 11 -10.74 -4.71 -19.85
N ASP A 12 -11.38 -3.76 -19.17
CA ASP A 12 -10.97 -2.36 -18.99
C ASP A 12 -10.92 -1.92 -17.51
N GLN A 13 -10.95 -2.87 -16.59
CA GLN A 13 -10.91 -2.62 -15.16
C GLN A 13 -9.56 -2.94 -14.55
N VAL A 14 -9.19 -2.17 -13.53
CA VAL A 14 -8.00 -2.43 -12.71
C VAL A 14 -8.41 -2.48 -11.24
N SER A 15 -7.92 -3.49 -10.54
CA SER A 15 -7.91 -3.57 -9.08
C SER A 15 -6.52 -3.96 -8.64
N SER A 16 -5.88 -3.12 -7.83
CA SER A 16 -4.52 -3.32 -7.38
C SER A 16 -4.37 -3.09 -5.88
N SER A 17 -3.36 -3.74 -5.32
CA SER A 17 -2.80 -3.46 -4.01
C SER A 17 -1.43 -2.86 -4.22
N SER A 18 -1.10 -1.77 -3.55
CA SER A 18 0.14 -1.04 -3.82
C SER A 18 0.72 -0.38 -2.58
N ILE A 19 2.05 -0.25 -2.58
CA ILE A 19 2.81 0.63 -1.69
C ILE A 19 3.28 1.78 -2.55
N TYR A 20 2.92 3.00 -2.18
CA TYR A 20 3.28 4.21 -2.90
C TYR A 20 4.19 5.08 -2.04
N LEU A 21 5.31 5.51 -2.64
CA LEU A 21 6.29 6.41 -2.03
C LEU A 21 6.47 7.63 -2.93
N SER A 22 6.50 8.84 -2.35
CA SER A 22 6.88 10.05 -3.10
C SER A 22 7.69 11.02 -2.24
N GLY A 23 8.56 11.79 -2.91
CA GLY A 23 9.31 12.91 -2.33
C GLY A 23 8.68 14.29 -2.61
N ASP A 24 7.39 14.34 -2.94
CA ASP A 24 6.58 15.57 -3.00
C ASP A 24 5.09 15.22 -3.24
N ALA A 25 4.23 15.47 -2.25
CA ALA A 25 2.79 15.24 -2.37
C ALA A 25 2.10 16.14 -3.41
N LYS A 26 2.68 17.29 -3.76
CA LYS A 26 2.03 18.26 -4.67
C LYS A 26 2.29 17.95 -6.13
N SER A 27 3.33 17.19 -6.44
CA SER A 27 3.72 16.86 -7.82
C SER A 27 4.35 15.47 -7.88
N PRO A 28 3.53 14.39 -7.86
CA PRO A 28 4.02 13.04 -7.90
C PRO A 28 4.77 12.81 -9.22
N THR A 29 6.09 12.69 -9.16
CA THR A 29 6.92 12.30 -10.30
C THR A 29 8.00 11.36 -9.78
N ASN A 30 8.07 10.19 -10.42
CA ASN A 30 8.76 8.95 -10.01
C ASN A 30 7.95 8.13 -8.99
N MET A 31 7.59 6.91 -9.41
CA MET A 31 6.76 5.96 -8.67
C MET A 31 7.58 4.67 -8.50
N LEU A 32 7.88 4.29 -7.26
CA LEU A 32 8.45 2.97 -6.93
C LEU A 32 7.43 2.20 -6.10
N ALA A 33 7.23 0.95 -6.47
CA ALA A 33 6.48 -0.01 -5.67
C ALA A 33 7.48 -0.97 -5.01
N ALA A 34 7.41 -1.03 -3.67
CA ALA A 34 8.25 -1.78 -2.72
C ALA A 34 9.62 -1.17 -2.35
N GLY A 35 10.08 -1.45 -1.11
CA GLY A 35 10.82 -0.47 -0.31
C GLY A 35 11.98 -0.91 0.59
N TRP A 36 12.31 0.06 1.44
CA TRP A 36 13.54 0.29 2.22
C TRP A 36 14.66 0.99 1.44
N HIS A 37 15.10 2.13 1.98
CA HIS A 37 16.23 2.92 1.49
C HIS A 37 17.47 2.53 2.28
N ASP A 38 18.46 1.96 1.61
CA ASP A 38 19.70 1.54 2.26
C ASP A 38 20.56 2.75 2.62
N SER A 39 20.78 3.01 3.91
CA SER A 39 21.66 4.10 4.36
C SER A 39 23.11 4.01 3.88
N LYS A 40 23.60 2.84 3.43
CA LYS A 40 24.98 2.69 2.93
C LYS A 40 25.10 3.10 1.48
N THR A 41 24.15 2.68 0.64
CA THR A 41 24.18 2.92 -0.81
C THR A 41 23.21 3.99 -1.29
N ASN A 42 22.25 4.38 -0.45
CA ASN A 42 21.07 5.20 -0.72
C ASN A 42 20.13 4.63 -1.78
N ASN A 43 20.27 3.35 -2.12
CA ASN A 43 19.41 2.70 -3.11
C ASN A 43 18.13 2.16 -2.46
N TRP A 44 17.05 2.10 -3.24
CA TRP A 44 15.76 1.55 -2.82
C TRP A 44 15.67 0.08 -3.18
N TRP A 45 15.36 -0.80 -2.25
CA TRP A 45 15.39 -2.24 -2.51
C TRP A 45 13.99 -2.83 -2.49
N VAL A 46 13.86 -4.06 -2.96
CA VAL A 46 12.70 -4.91 -2.73
C VAL A 46 13.24 -6.24 -2.25
N THR A 47 12.77 -6.75 -1.13
CA THR A 47 13.18 -8.05 -0.59
C THR A 47 12.00 -9.01 -0.50
N TYR A 48 12.30 -10.30 -0.57
CA TYR A 48 11.40 -11.39 -0.23
C TYR A 48 11.86 -12.00 1.09
N ASN A 49 10.94 -12.08 2.07
CA ASN A 49 11.17 -12.58 3.43
C ASN A 49 12.38 -11.95 4.15
N ASP A 50 12.63 -10.65 3.96
CA ASP A 50 13.74 -9.91 4.58
C ASP A 50 15.17 -10.44 4.30
N GLU A 51 15.29 -11.48 3.45
CA GLU A 51 16.54 -12.21 3.24
C GLU A 51 16.97 -12.21 1.77
N LEU A 52 16.02 -12.21 0.83
CA LEU A 52 16.30 -12.30 -0.60
C LEU A 52 16.03 -10.96 -1.29
N PRO A 53 17.04 -10.15 -1.63
CA PRO A 53 16.83 -8.96 -2.44
C PRO A 53 16.31 -9.38 -3.83
N LEU A 54 15.05 -9.04 -4.10
CA LEU A 54 14.39 -9.19 -5.39
C LEU A 54 14.91 -8.15 -6.40
N GLY A 55 15.37 -6.99 -5.93
CA GLY A 55 15.92 -5.97 -6.81
C GLY A 55 16.32 -4.69 -6.09
N TYR A 56 17.02 -3.82 -6.82
CA TYR A 56 17.51 -2.53 -6.40
C TYR A 56 17.10 -1.47 -7.42
N PHE A 57 16.64 -0.32 -6.95
CA PHE A 57 16.48 0.90 -7.73
C PHE A 57 17.56 1.88 -7.30
N PRO A 58 18.52 2.21 -8.20
CA PRO A 58 19.48 3.26 -7.95
C PRO A 58 18.79 4.58 -7.62
N LYS A 59 19.32 5.32 -6.66
CA LYS A 59 18.79 6.62 -6.25
C LYS A 59 18.71 7.63 -7.41
N GLU A 60 19.58 7.48 -8.42
CA GLU A 60 19.60 8.29 -9.63
C GLU A 60 18.32 8.13 -10.48
N LEU A 61 17.61 7.00 -10.35
CA LEU A 61 16.32 6.79 -11.02
C LEU A 61 15.16 7.49 -10.29
N VAL A 62 15.36 7.86 -9.03
CA VAL A 62 14.36 8.50 -8.17
C VAL A 62 14.92 9.73 -7.45
N PRO A 63 15.37 10.76 -8.20
CA PRO A 63 16.08 11.89 -7.62
C PRO A 63 15.28 12.68 -6.56
N LYS A 64 13.94 12.64 -6.63
CA LYS A 64 13.06 13.25 -5.61
C LYS A 64 13.01 12.47 -4.30
N MET A 65 13.43 11.20 -4.28
CA MET A 65 13.47 10.32 -3.11
C MET A 65 14.92 9.88 -2.81
N ASN A 66 15.90 10.70 -3.17
CA ASN A 66 17.32 10.36 -3.03
C ASN A 66 17.78 10.24 -1.57
N ASP A 67 17.13 10.97 -0.67
CA ASP A 67 17.49 10.99 0.76
C ASP A 67 16.43 10.30 1.63
N TYR A 68 15.15 10.55 1.36
CA TYR A 68 14.00 9.94 2.02
C TYR A 68 12.72 10.15 1.20
N ALA A 69 11.64 9.47 1.58
CA ALA A 69 10.29 9.75 1.07
C ALA A 69 9.55 10.66 2.05
N ASP A 70 8.83 11.65 1.53
CA ASP A 70 7.99 12.56 2.32
C ASP A 70 6.61 11.97 2.61
N PHE A 71 6.12 11.12 1.70
CA PHE A 71 4.78 10.56 1.76
C PHE A 71 4.79 9.07 1.45
N VAL A 72 4.01 8.33 2.23
CA VAL A 72 3.77 6.89 2.05
C VAL A 72 2.26 6.65 2.05
N GLN A 73 1.77 5.95 1.03
CA GLN A 73 0.39 5.46 0.99
C GLN A 73 0.40 3.94 0.84
N LEU A 74 -0.47 3.28 1.59
CA LEU A 74 -0.63 1.83 1.63
C LEU A 74 -2.12 1.55 1.46
N GLY A 75 -2.47 0.68 0.51
CA GLY A 75 -3.88 0.38 0.27
C GLY A 75 -4.12 -0.30 -1.05
N GLY A 76 -5.32 -0.07 -1.57
CA GLY A 76 -5.71 -0.50 -2.91
C GLY A 76 -6.29 0.65 -3.71
N GLN A 77 -6.25 0.49 -5.02
CA GLN A 77 -6.86 1.41 -5.97
C GLN A 77 -7.71 0.62 -6.95
N VAL A 78 -8.83 1.21 -7.34
CA VAL A 78 -9.66 0.71 -8.44
C VAL A 78 -9.73 1.78 -9.51
N VAL A 79 -9.76 1.34 -10.77
CA VAL A 79 -9.99 2.20 -11.92
C VAL A 79 -11.03 1.54 -12.80
N THR A 80 -12.05 2.32 -13.16
CA THR A 80 -13.16 1.91 -14.02
C THR A 80 -13.49 3.05 -14.99
N PRO A 81 -13.93 2.78 -16.23
CA PRO A 81 -14.45 3.82 -17.11
C PRO A 81 -15.71 4.48 -16.53
N LEU A 82 -16.04 5.68 -17.02
CA LEU A 82 -17.28 6.36 -16.64
C LEU A 82 -18.51 5.49 -16.96
N ASN A 83 -19.47 5.44 -16.03
CA ASN A 83 -20.72 4.68 -16.13
C ASN A 83 -20.55 3.15 -16.17
N VAL A 84 -19.33 2.63 -15.93
CA VAL A 84 -19.08 1.20 -15.79
C VAL A 84 -18.98 0.88 -14.30
N PRO A 85 -19.78 -0.09 -13.76
CA PRO A 85 -19.70 -0.46 -12.35
C PRO A 85 -18.28 -0.79 -11.95
N SER A 86 -17.75 -0.11 -10.95
CA SER A 86 -16.38 -0.28 -10.47
C SER A 86 -16.12 -1.71 -10.00
N PRO A 87 -14.90 -2.24 -10.19
CA PRO A 87 -14.58 -3.60 -9.79
C PRO A 87 -14.48 -3.74 -8.26
N PRO A 88 -14.48 -4.97 -7.73
CA PRO A 88 -14.12 -5.21 -6.34
C PRO A 88 -12.67 -4.78 -6.05
N MET A 89 -12.42 -4.21 -4.87
CA MET A 89 -11.08 -3.84 -4.40
C MET A 89 -10.51 -4.91 -3.46
N GLY A 90 -9.24 -5.24 -3.62
CA GLY A 90 -8.58 -6.25 -2.79
C GLY A 90 -9.24 -7.61 -3.01
N SER A 91 -9.76 -8.26 -1.97
CA SER A 91 -10.50 -9.52 -2.08
C SER A 91 -11.99 -9.34 -2.40
N GLY A 92 -12.48 -8.11 -2.54
CA GLY A 92 -13.90 -7.79 -2.72
C GLY A 92 -14.72 -7.80 -1.42
N HIS A 93 -14.13 -8.21 -0.30
CA HIS A 93 -14.76 -8.14 1.01
C HIS A 93 -14.55 -6.76 1.66
N PRO A 94 -15.53 -6.27 2.44
CA PRO A 94 -15.38 -5.06 3.23
C PRO A 94 -14.38 -5.28 4.37
N SER A 95 -13.62 -4.23 4.71
CA SER A 95 -12.55 -4.19 5.70
C SER A 95 -12.98 -4.60 7.12
N ASN A 96 -14.25 -4.41 7.47
CA ASN A 96 -14.80 -4.79 8.77
C ASN A 96 -14.87 -6.32 8.96
N GLU A 97 -14.83 -7.10 7.88
CA GLU A 97 -14.71 -8.56 7.93
C GLU A 97 -13.30 -9.03 8.30
N GLY A 98 -12.33 -8.10 8.30
CA GLY A 98 -10.99 -8.29 8.85
C GLY A 98 -10.04 -9.13 7.97
N PRO A 99 -8.79 -9.32 8.45
CA PRO A 99 -7.69 -9.90 7.66
C PRO A 99 -7.92 -11.31 7.11
N ASN A 100 -8.88 -12.06 7.63
CA ASN A 100 -9.18 -13.42 7.14
C ASN A 100 -10.01 -13.41 5.85
N LYS A 101 -10.68 -12.28 5.54
CA LYS A 101 -11.58 -12.16 4.39
C LYS A 101 -11.26 -10.96 3.52
N ALA A 102 -11.05 -9.78 4.12
CA ALA A 102 -10.64 -8.58 3.43
C ALA A 102 -9.14 -8.60 3.11
N ALA A 103 -8.73 -7.85 2.09
CA ALA A 103 -7.32 -7.59 1.87
C ALA A 103 -6.75 -6.78 3.04
N TYR A 104 -5.49 -6.98 3.39
CA TYR A 104 -4.89 -6.32 4.56
C TYR A 104 -3.39 -6.13 4.41
N PHE A 105 -2.88 -5.16 5.16
CA PHE A 105 -1.45 -4.99 5.42
C PHE A 105 -1.19 -5.27 6.90
N ILE A 106 -0.08 -5.93 7.20
CA ILE A 106 0.35 -6.27 8.56
C ILE A 106 1.83 -6.01 8.71
N ASP A 107 2.24 -5.70 9.94
CA ASP A 107 3.64 -5.53 10.33
C ASP A 107 4.33 -4.37 9.60
N ILE A 108 3.59 -3.28 9.41
CA ILE A 108 4.10 -2.10 8.71
C ILE A 108 5.07 -1.38 9.65
N GLN A 109 6.35 -1.42 9.28
CA GLN A 109 7.43 -0.74 9.97
C GLN A 109 8.10 0.24 9.02
N PHE A 110 8.69 1.28 9.60
CA PHE A 110 9.45 2.31 8.91
C PHE A 110 10.88 2.25 9.41
N VAL A 111 11.80 2.74 8.58
CA VAL A 111 13.21 2.80 8.94
C VAL A 111 13.71 4.20 8.77
N ASP A 112 14.42 4.68 9.80
CA ASP A 112 15.04 5.99 9.78
C ASP A 112 16.39 5.96 9.06
N GLN A 113 17.00 7.14 8.89
CA GLN A 113 18.29 7.31 8.24
C GLN A 113 19.45 6.58 8.97
N SER A 114 19.24 6.17 10.22
CA SER A 114 20.20 5.40 11.03
C SER A 114 19.97 3.89 10.97
N ASN A 115 19.09 3.42 10.08
CA ASN A 115 18.62 2.03 9.95
C ASN A 115 17.84 1.49 11.16
N ASN A 116 17.27 2.34 12.01
CA ASN A 116 16.44 1.87 13.11
C ASN A 116 15.03 1.61 12.61
N TRP A 117 14.52 0.41 12.90
CA TRP A 117 13.13 0.03 12.62
C TRP A 117 12.20 0.59 13.70
N PHE A 118 11.10 1.19 13.28
CA PHE A 118 10.09 1.74 14.18
C PHE A 118 8.68 1.61 13.60
N TYR A 119 7.68 1.60 14.48
CA TYR A 119 6.28 1.70 14.08
C TYR A 119 5.84 3.16 14.16
N LEU A 120 5.08 3.62 13.15
CA LEU A 120 4.38 4.89 13.25
C LEU A 120 3.28 4.81 14.30
N ASN A 121 3.01 5.94 14.95
CA ASN A 121 1.83 6.09 15.78
C ASN A 121 0.56 5.96 14.90
N PRO A 122 -0.38 5.06 15.20
CA PRO A 122 -1.60 4.88 14.41
C PRO A 122 -2.43 6.15 14.24
N LYS A 123 -2.35 7.07 15.21
CA LYS A 123 -3.04 8.37 15.16
C LYS A 123 -2.44 9.33 14.15
N SER A 124 -1.19 9.10 13.73
CA SER A 124 -0.51 9.87 12.70
C SER A 124 -0.77 9.33 11.29
N ILE A 125 -1.50 8.22 11.16
CA ILE A 125 -1.89 7.62 9.89
C ILE A 125 -3.34 8.00 9.62
N ALA A 126 -3.56 8.84 8.61
CA ALA A 126 -4.90 9.25 8.21
C ALA A 126 -5.46 8.24 7.18
N PRO A 127 -6.53 7.49 7.51
CA PRO A 127 -7.24 6.72 6.49
C PRO A 127 -7.85 7.68 5.46
N ASN A 128 -7.74 7.33 4.19
CA ASN A 128 -8.34 8.07 3.09
C ASN A 128 -9.11 7.08 2.21
N VAL A 129 -10.36 7.43 1.91
CA VAL A 129 -11.27 6.62 1.09
C VAL A 129 -12.01 7.59 0.18
N ASP A 130 -11.90 7.40 -1.14
CA ASP A 130 -12.51 8.29 -2.12
C ASP A 130 -14.04 8.11 -2.19
N ILE A 131 -14.52 6.86 -2.07
CA ILE A 131 -15.95 6.51 -2.15
C ILE A 131 -16.25 5.43 -1.10
N ASP A 132 -16.67 5.87 0.08
CA ASP A 132 -16.83 5.04 1.29
C ASP A 132 -18.07 4.12 1.29
N ASP A 133 -19.06 4.41 0.44
CA ASP A 133 -20.22 3.56 0.22
C ASP A 133 -19.87 2.19 -0.43
N TYR A 134 -18.78 2.14 -1.19
CA TYR A 134 -18.41 0.96 -2.00
C TYR A 134 -17.07 0.34 -1.61
N TYR A 135 -16.20 1.13 -0.99
CA TYR A 135 -14.89 0.73 -0.51
C TYR A 135 -14.66 1.23 0.89
N ASN A 136 -13.89 0.52 1.69
CA ASN A 136 -13.60 0.95 3.04
C ASN A 136 -12.22 0.48 3.49
N ILE A 137 -11.73 1.17 4.51
CA ILE A 137 -10.51 0.84 5.24
C ILE A 137 -10.88 0.70 6.72
N SER A 138 -10.33 -0.31 7.39
CA SER A 138 -10.60 -0.53 8.80
C SER A 138 -9.83 0.48 9.64
N ASP A 139 -10.30 0.72 10.86
CA ASP A 139 -9.51 1.46 11.84
C ASP A 139 -8.11 0.86 12.02
N ASN A 140 -7.15 1.76 12.19
CA ASN A 140 -5.77 1.43 12.45
C ASN A 140 -5.64 0.72 13.81
N LYS A 141 -5.17 -0.52 13.82
CA LYS A 141 -5.10 -1.36 15.03
C LYS A 141 -3.75 -2.07 15.18
N TYR A 142 -3.35 -2.27 16.43
CA TYR A 142 -2.25 -3.18 16.74
C TYR A 142 -2.80 -4.56 17.08
N VAL A 143 -2.29 -5.59 16.40
CA VAL A 143 -2.54 -7.00 16.73
C VAL A 143 -1.19 -7.63 17.02
N ASN A 144 -1.00 -8.18 18.22
CA ASN A 144 0.27 -8.76 18.67
C ASN A 144 1.48 -7.81 18.44
N ASN A 145 1.33 -6.54 18.82
CA ASN A 145 2.31 -5.46 18.61
C ASN A 145 2.65 -5.13 17.15
N LYS A 146 1.93 -5.69 16.18
CA LYS A 146 2.09 -5.38 14.75
C LYS A 146 0.98 -4.45 14.30
N TYR A 147 1.36 -3.41 13.57
CA TYR A 147 0.38 -2.52 12.95
C TYR A 147 -0.36 -3.25 11.83
N VAL A 148 -1.70 -3.21 11.85
CA VAL A 148 -2.57 -3.89 10.87
C VAL A 148 -3.72 -2.98 10.48
N PHE A 149 -4.03 -2.96 9.18
CA PHE A 149 -5.32 -2.50 8.70
C PHE A 149 -5.80 -3.37 7.54
N ALA A 150 -7.11 -3.50 7.41
CA ALA A 150 -7.77 -4.14 6.29
C ALA A 150 -8.39 -3.09 5.37
N TYR A 151 -8.55 -3.43 4.10
CA TYR A 151 -9.19 -2.59 3.10
C TYR A 151 -9.88 -3.48 2.05
N GLY A 152 -10.82 -2.90 1.33
CA GLY A 152 -11.50 -3.59 0.24
C GLY A 152 -12.91 -3.07 0.03
N GLY A 153 -13.72 -3.88 -0.63
CA GLY A 153 -15.11 -3.58 -0.93
C GLY A 153 -15.55 -4.21 -2.23
N ALA A 154 -16.85 -4.46 -2.36
CA ALA A 154 -17.41 -5.20 -3.48
C ALA A 154 -17.39 -4.42 -4.81
N GLY A 155 -17.21 -3.11 -4.76
CA GLY A 155 -17.36 -2.24 -5.92
C GLY A 155 -18.82 -2.10 -6.36
N GLY A 156 -19.04 -1.58 -7.56
CA GLY A 156 -20.37 -1.32 -8.12
C GLY A 156 -20.76 0.16 -8.19
N PHE A 157 -19.86 1.08 -7.85
CA PHE A 157 -20.02 2.51 -8.12
C PHE A 157 -19.99 2.77 -9.63
N LYS A 158 -20.79 3.71 -10.15
CA LYS A 158 -20.91 3.96 -11.60
C LYS A 158 -20.60 5.41 -11.95
#